data_AF-A0A850CIR3-F1
#
_entry.id   AF-A0A850CIR3-F1
#
_cell.length_a   1.000
_cell.length_b   1.000
_cell.length_c   1.000
_cell.angle_alpha   90.00
_cell.angle_beta   90.00
_cell.angle_gamma   90.00
#
_symmetry.space_group_name_H-M   'P 1'
#
loop_
_entity.id
_entity.type
_entity.pdbx_description
1 polymer ?
#
loop_
_entity_poly.entity_id
_entity_poly.type
_entity_poly.pdbx_seq_one_letter_code
_entity_poly.pdbx_strand_id
1 'polypeptide(L)'
;MTVWIDEPIWPAHGRLFAHLVSDTSYDELHAVARAAQLHPRSFDGDHYDVPDARWQSVVEAGAIPTTGVDLARRLNASGLRLRKRKRDRGVRRILDVSFPNGASDVDLVASDDPLDHVRVSAAMVFVRDRRGDFVAVHSVRRGEWGSPGGWREEDETPVENAVRETYEETGLRLRHPDVLPCGYERFTPRTDDNVFTRDKPYLQVFRTRLEHVRPEINDGDDGIHETRWVTPGEYAELCGHLFWWPLALEVFPDLRGLASPV
;
A
#
# COMPACT_ATOMS: atom_id res chain seq x y z
N MET A 1 22.16 12.86 -8.66
CA MET A 1 20.95 12.01 -8.54
C MET A 1 21.18 10.84 -9.47
N THR A 2 21.11 9.62 -8.93
CA THR A 2 21.74 8.46 -9.54
C THR A 2 20.90 7.20 -9.33
N VAL A 3 20.56 6.56 -10.44
CA VAL A 3 19.94 5.23 -10.46
C VAL A 3 21.05 4.20 -10.65
N TRP A 4 21.03 3.11 -9.88
CA TRP A 4 22.09 2.10 -9.81
C TRP A 4 21.57 0.75 -10.30
N ILE A 5 22.38 0.02 -11.07
CA ILE A 5 22.07 -1.33 -11.55
C ILE A 5 23.22 -2.31 -11.22
N ASP A 6 22.92 -3.50 -10.72
CA ASP A 6 23.92 -4.56 -10.48
C ASP A 6 24.14 -5.46 -11.73
N GLU A 7 25.07 -6.41 -11.65
CA GLU A 7 25.26 -7.40 -12.72
C GLU A 7 24.11 -8.42 -12.76
N PRO A 8 23.70 -8.89 -13.95
CA PRO A 8 22.64 -9.89 -14.06
C PRO A 8 23.17 -11.27 -13.66
N ILE A 9 23.12 -11.61 -12.37
CA ILE A 9 23.64 -12.85 -11.82
C ILE A 9 22.57 -13.71 -11.13
N TRP A 10 21.35 -13.19 -10.98
CA TRP A 10 20.29 -13.86 -10.23
C TRP A 10 19.43 -14.76 -11.12
N PRO A 11 19.45 -16.09 -10.94
CA PRO A 11 18.73 -17.00 -11.82
C PRO A 11 17.25 -17.10 -11.44
N ALA A 12 16.35 -16.81 -12.38
CA ALA A 12 14.92 -17.08 -12.27
C ALA A 12 14.28 -17.28 -13.65
N HIS A 13 13.25 -18.14 -13.75
CA HIS A 13 12.51 -18.35 -15.00
C HIS A 13 13.37 -18.63 -16.25
N GLY A 14 14.52 -19.31 -16.09
CA GLY A 14 15.42 -19.65 -17.20
C GLY A 14 16.27 -18.49 -17.74
N ARG A 15 16.39 -17.39 -17.00
CA ARG A 15 17.19 -16.19 -17.35
C ARG A 15 17.90 -15.62 -16.12
N LEU A 16 18.84 -14.73 -16.36
CA LEU A 16 19.51 -13.97 -15.29
C LEU A 16 18.83 -12.61 -15.10
N PHE A 17 18.83 -12.14 -13.87
CA PHE A 17 18.28 -10.86 -13.47
C PHE A 17 19.31 -10.02 -12.74
N ALA A 18 19.25 -8.72 -13.01
CA ALA A 18 19.85 -7.65 -12.25
C ALA A 18 18.74 -6.91 -11.48
N HIS A 19 19.14 -6.03 -10.58
CA HIS A 19 18.28 -5.15 -9.81
C HIS A 19 18.63 -3.70 -10.12
N LEU A 20 17.60 -2.89 -10.27
CA LEU A 20 17.70 -1.45 -10.49
C LEU A 20 17.08 -0.71 -9.31
N VAL A 21 17.83 0.21 -8.71
CA VAL A 21 17.38 0.98 -7.53
C VAL A 21 17.70 2.46 -7.67
N SER A 22 17.00 3.28 -6.91
CA SER A 22 17.44 4.63 -6.57
C SER A 22 17.78 4.68 -5.08
N ASP A 23 18.75 5.51 -4.73
CA ASP A 23 19.08 5.86 -3.34
C ASP A 23 18.51 7.21 -2.91
N THR A 24 17.68 7.84 -3.74
CA THR A 24 17.13 9.18 -3.52
C THR A 24 15.61 9.24 -3.68
N SER A 25 15.03 8.74 -4.78
CA SER A 25 13.58 8.79 -5.02
C SER A 25 13.06 7.72 -5.99
N TYR A 26 11.78 7.34 -5.85
CA TYR A 26 11.15 6.45 -6.82
C TYR A 26 10.84 7.14 -8.15
N ASP A 27 10.71 8.46 -8.20
CA ASP A 27 10.38 9.16 -9.44
C ASP A 27 11.47 9.02 -10.49
N GLU A 28 12.75 9.18 -10.10
CA GLU A 28 13.88 8.95 -11.00
C GLU A 28 14.02 7.46 -11.38
N LEU A 29 13.76 6.56 -10.42
CA LEU A 29 13.79 5.12 -10.67
C LEU A 29 12.75 4.72 -11.73
N HIS A 30 11.51 5.21 -11.57
CA HIS A 30 10.45 4.98 -12.53
C HIS A 30 10.72 5.67 -13.87
N ALA A 31 11.38 6.84 -13.88
CA ALA A 31 11.76 7.52 -15.12
C ALA A 31 12.78 6.69 -15.92
N VAL A 32 13.84 6.19 -15.29
CA VAL A 32 14.83 5.32 -15.93
C VAL A 32 14.18 4.01 -16.39
N ALA A 33 13.35 3.39 -15.55
CA ALA A 33 12.65 2.16 -15.91
C ALA A 33 11.73 2.33 -17.13
N ARG A 34 11.00 3.45 -17.22
CA ARG A 34 10.16 3.78 -18.39
C ARG A 34 10.99 4.02 -19.64
N ALA A 35 12.09 4.76 -19.54
CA ALA A 35 13.01 5.01 -20.66
C ALA A 35 13.62 3.70 -21.19
N ALA A 36 13.95 2.76 -20.30
CA ALA A 36 14.43 1.43 -20.64
C ALA A 36 13.34 0.42 -21.02
N GLN A 37 12.06 0.84 -21.07
CA GLN A 37 10.89 0.01 -21.38
C GLN A 37 10.74 -1.21 -20.47
N LEU A 38 11.10 -1.08 -19.19
CA LEU A 38 10.84 -2.11 -18.20
C LEU A 38 9.33 -2.21 -17.96
N HIS A 39 8.84 -3.45 -17.84
CA HIS A 39 7.43 -3.68 -17.59
C HIS A 39 7.07 -3.20 -16.17
N PRO A 40 5.96 -2.47 -15.94
CA PRO A 40 5.63 -1.94 -14.61
C PRO A 40 5.59 -3.00 -13.49
N ARG A 41 5.19 -4.23 -13.81
CA ARG A 41 5.19 -5.36 -12.86
C ARG A 41 6.58 -5.81 -12.39
N SER A 42 7.66 -5.37 -13.04
CA SER A 42 9.02 -5.67 -12.58
C SER A 42 9.48 -4.80 -11.41
N PHE A 43 8.80 -3.68 -11.12
CA PHE A 43 9.00 -2.96 -9.86
C PHE A 43 8.48 -3.80 -8.70
N ASP A 44 9.19 -3.93 -7.57
CA ASP A 44 8.76 -4.73 -6.42
C ASP A 44 8.84 -3.96 -5.08
N GLY A 45 8.38 -2.72 -5.12
CA GLY A 45 8.18 -1.85 -3.95
C GLY A 45 9.35 -0.92 -3.65
N ASP A 46 10.58 -1.31 -3.99
CA ASP A 46 11.79 -0.49 -3.82
C ASP A 46 12.85 -0.65 -4.91
N HIS A 47 12.69 -1.61 -5.82
CA HIS A 47 13.61 -1.90 -6.92
C HIS A 47 12.86 -2.44 -8.13
N TYR A 48 13.51 -2.47 -9.29
CA TYR A 48 13.05 -3.22 -10.47
C TYR A 48 13.90 -4.47 -10.69
N ASP A 49 13.25 -5.60 -10.98
CA ASP A 49 13.89 -6.80 -11.51
C ASP A 49 14.15 -6.63 -13.02
N VAL A 50 15.41 -6.53 -13.41
CA VAL A 50 15.85 -6.28 -14.78
C VAL A 50 16.32 -7.59 -15.42
N PRO A 51 15.64 -8.14 -16.43
CA PRO A 51 16.17 -9.30 -17.15
C PRO A 51 17.47 -8.92 -17.88
N ASP A 52 18.42 -9.86 -17.94
CA ASP A 52 19.71 -9.73 -18.64
C ASP A 52 19.62 -9.06 -20.02
N ALA A 53 18.65 -9.43 -20.84
CA ALA A 53 18.42 -8.86 -22.17
C ALA A 53 18.07 -7.36 -22.18
N ARG A 54 17.67 -6.78 -21.04
CA ARG A 54 17.35 -5.34 -20.86
C ARG A 54 18.44 -4.57 -20.13
N TRP A 55 19.46 -5.24 -19.61
CA TRP A 55 20.51 -4.60 -18.79
C TRP A 55 21.17 -3.44 -19.52
N GLN A 56 21.57 -3.65 -20.77
CA GLN A 56 22.22 -2.63 -21.59
C GLN A 56 21.30 -1.42 -21.84
N SER A 57 20.01 -1.64 -22.12
CA SER A 57 19.05 -0.55 -22.30
C SER A 57 18.83 0.28 -21.03
N VAL A 58 18.95 -0.35 -19.85
CA VAL A 58 18.85 0.36 -18.56
C VAL A 58 20.09 1.23 -18.31
N VAL A 59 21.29 0.76 -18.69
CA VAL A 59 22.51 1.58 -18.65
C VAL A 59 22.43 2.74 -19.64
N GLU A 60 21.97 2.49 -20.87
CA GLU A 60 21.75 3.53 -21.88
C GLU A 60 20.70 4.57 -21.47
N ALA A 61 19.72 4.16 -20.64
CA ALA A 61 18.73 5.05 -20.04
C ALA A 61 19.26 5.87 -18.85
N GLY A 62 20.55 5.71 -18.48
CA GLY A 62 21.22 6.53 -17.48
C GLY A 62 21.48 5.84 -16.13
N ALA A 63 21.20 4.53 -16.00
CA ALA A 63 21.59 3.79 -14.81
C ALA A 63 23.12 3.59 -14.77
N ILE A 64 23.70 3.72 -13.58
CA ILE A 64 25.13 3.52 -13.35
C ILE A 64 25.38 2.10 -12.85
N PRO A 65 26.17 1.29 -13.57
CA PRO A 65 26.57 -0.03 -13.10
C PRO A 65 27.29 0.04 -11.75
N THR A 66 26.95 -0.89 -10.87
CA THR A 66 27.64 -1.11 -9.60
C THR A 66 27.58 -2.60 -9.24
N THR A 67 28.14 -2.99 -8.09
CA THR A 67 28.00 -4.37 -7.58
C THR A 67 26.73 -4.52 -6.76
N GLY A 68 26.18 -5.74 -6.69
CA GLY A 68 25.00 -6.02 -5.84
C GLY A 68 25.20 -5.64 -4.36
N VAL A 69 26.43 -5.76 -3.84
CA VAL A 69 26.77 -5.37 -2.46
C VAL A 69 26.67 -3.85 -2.28
N ASP A 70 27.22 -3.07 -3.20
CA ASP A 70 27.15 -1.61 -3.14
C ASP A 70 25.72 -1.11 -3.35
N LEU A 71 24.98 -1.73 -4.28
CA LEU A 71 23.57 -1.46 -4.53
C LEU A 71 22.72 -1.66 -3.26
N ALA A 72 22.86 -2.82 -2.61
CA ALA A 72 22.14 -3.11 -1.37
C ALA A 72 22.53 -2.14 -0.25
N ARG A 73 23.81 -1.78 -0.13
CA ARG A 73 24.30 -0.80 0.87
C ARG A 73 23.64 0.57 0.67
N ARG A 74 23.59 1.07 -0.56
CA ARG A 74 22.96 2.36 -0.91
C ARG A 74 21.47 2.35 -0.65
N LEU A 75 20.77 1.30 -1.10
CA LEU A 75 19.33 1.17 -0.86
C LEU A 75 18.99 1.14 0.64
N ASN A 76 19.78 0.43 1.46
CA ASN A 76 19.58 0.48 2.91
C ASN A 76 19.86 1.87 3.51
N ALA A 77 20.95 2.53 3.08
CA ALA A 77 21.32 3.85 3.57
C ALA A 77 20.29 4.95 3.19
N SER A 78 19.61 4.79 2.06
CA SER A 78 18.54 5.71 1.64
C SER A 78 17.27 5.64 2.50
N GLY A 79 17.10 4.56 3.29
CA GLY A 79 15.85 4.27 3.97
C GLY A 79 14.75 3.71 3.08
N LEU A 80 14.92 3.64 1.75
CA LEU A 80 13.88 3.18 0.81
C LEU A 80 13.69 1.65 0.78
N ARG A 81 14.60 0.86 1.39
CA ARG A 81 14.47 -0.61 1.41
C ARG A 81 13.13 -1.04 2.03
N LEU A 82 12.27 -1.64 1.22
CA LEU A 82 11.02 -2.27 1.62
C LEU A 82 11.26 -3.78 1.81
N ARG A 83 11.03 -4.27 3.03
CA ARG A 83 11.09 -5.71 3.33
C ARG A 83 9.70 -6.33 3.34
N LYS A 84 9.54 -7.53 2.79
CA LYS A 84 8.23 -8.20 2.72
C LYS A 84 8.37 -9.71 2.90
N ARG A 85 7.26 -10.40 3.18
CA ARG A 85 7.26 -11.87 3.29
C ARG A 85 7.38 -12.48 1.90
N LYS A 86 7.66 -13.79 1.85
CA LYS A 86 7.61 -14.54 0.59
C LYS A 86 6.16 -14.52 0.07
N ARG A 87 5.97 -14.28 -1.23
CA ARG A 87 4.67 -14.11 -1.94
C ARG A 87 3.99 -12.77 -1.79
N ASP A 88 4.37 -11.97 -0.81
CA ASP A 88 3.91 -10.57 -0.73
C ASP A 88 4.39 -9.79 -1.96
N ARG A 89 3.66 -8.72 -2.27
CA ARG A 89 3.98 -7.76 -3.32
C ARG A 89 4.28 -6.41 -2.70
N GLY A 90 5.53 -5.95 -2.84
CA GLY A 90 5.91 -4.61 -2.38
C GLY A 90 5.23 -3.56 -3.26
N VAL A 91 4.49 -2.63 -2.65
CA VAL A 91 3.81 -1.56 -3.37
C VAL A 91 4.63 -0.28 -3.31
N ARG A 92 4.94 0.19 -2.10
CA ARG A 92 5.71 1.42 -1.91
C ARG A 92 6.18 1.53 -0.46
N ARG A 93 7.39 2.06 -0.24
CA ARG A 93 7.78 2.62 1.07
C ARG A 93 7.70 4.14 1.04
N ILE A 94 7.09 4.73 2.05
CA ILE A 94 6.93 6.17 2.19
C ILE A 94 7.65 6.58 3.48
N LEU A 95 8.58 7.53 3.37
CA LEU A 95 9.34 7.99 4.51
C LEU A 95 8.63 9.16 5.18
N ASP A 96 8.73 9.23 6.51
CA ASP A 96 8.33 10.41 7.28
C ASP A 96 6.85 10.82 7.13
N VAL A 97 5.94 9.84 7.08
CA VAL A 97 4.49 10.11 7.08
C VAL A 97 4.09 10.63 8.46
N SER A 98 3.42 11.78 8.48
CA SER A 98 3.00 12.45 9.72
C SER A 98 1.78 11.79 10.34
N PHE A 99 1.87 11.45 11.63
CA PHE A 99 0.77 10.97 12.45
C PHE A 99 0.65 11.83 13.73
N PRO A 100 -0.46 11.72 14.49
CA PRO A 100 -0.48 12.24 15.84
C PRO A 100 0.70 11.69 16.64
N ASN A 101 1.39 12.57 17.37
CA ASN A 101 2.54 12.24 18.25
C ASN A 101 3.82 11.75 17.54
N GLY A 102 3.92 11.90 16.22
CA GLY A 102 5.19 11.77 15.50
C GLY A 102 5.06 11.21 14.09
N ALA A 103 6.20 11.10 13.42
CA ALA A 103 6.27 10.55 12.07
C ALA A 103 6.63 9.06 12.08
N SER A 104 6.17 8.35 11.05
CA SER A 104 6.52 6.94 10.78
C SER A 104 6.92 6.78 9.33
N ASP A 105 7.89 5.90 9.07
CA ASP A 105 8.00 5.34 7.72
C ASP A 105 6.92 4.27 7.54
N VAL A 106 6.32 4.20 6.36
CA VAL A 106 5.21 3.31 6.06
C VAL A 106 5.56 2.42 4.87
N ASP A 107 5.49 1.10 5.06
CA ASP A 107 5.52 0.15 3.96
C ASP A 107 4.10 -0.25 3.57
N LEU A 108 3.77 -0.09 2.31
CA LEU A 108 2.54 -0.58 1.69
C LEU A 108 2.84 -1.90 0.98
N VAL A 109 2.11 -2.95 1.34
CA VAL A 109 2.32 -4.30 0.82
C VAL A 109 0.99 -4.92 0.45
N ALA A 110 0.86 -5.40 -0.78
CA ALA A 110 -0.28 -6.20 -1.22
C ALA A 110 -0.04 -7.68 -0.90
N SER A 111 -1.05 -8.34 -0.34
CA SER A 111 -0.95 -9.71 0.16
C SER A 111 -2.33 -10.33 0.37
N ASP A 112 -2.51 -11.57 -0.05
CA ASP A 112 -3.68 -12.40 0.28
C ASP A 112 -3.47 -13.21 1.58
N ASP A 113 -2.26 -13.19 2.17
CA ASP A 113 -1.95 -13.85 3.43
C ASP A 113 -2.18 -12.90 4.62
N PRO A 114 -2.99 -13.28 5.63
CA PRO A 114 -3.20 -12.46 6.82
C PRO A 114 -1.92 -12.32 7.66
N LEU A 115 -1.84 -11.25 8.45
CA LEU A 115 -0.79 -11.05 9.44
C LEU A 115 -1.07 -11.84 10.73
N ASP A 116 -0.02 -11.99 11.55
CA ASP A 116 -0.17 -12.44 12.93
C ASP A 116 -0.98 -11.38 13.72
N HIS A 117 -2.17 -11.76 14.20
CA HIS A 117 -3.10 -10.85 14.85
C HIS A 117 -2.51 -10.13 16.06
N VAL A 118 -1.54 -10.75 16.75
CA VAL A 118 -0.97 -10.19 17.99
C VAL A 118 -0.25 -8.88 17.69
N ARG A 119 0.23 -8.73 16.45
CA ARG A 119 1.00 -7.58 15.99
C ARG A 119 0.17 -6.56 15.19
N VAL A 120 -1.13 -6.78 15.03
CA VAL A 120 -2.02 -5.88 14.31
C VAL A 120 -2.69 -4.93 15.30
N SER A 121 -2.57 -3.63 15.04
CA SER A 121 -3.20 -2.57 15.83
C SER A 121 -4.52 -2.07 15.27
N ALA A 122 -4.74 -2.20 13.96
CA ALA A 122 -5.88 -1.62 13.27
C ALA A 122 -6.23 -2.42 12.01
N ALA A 123 -7.43 -2.20 11.48
CA ALA A 123 -7.85 -2.76 10.20
C ALA A 123 -8.62 -1.74 9.36
N MET A 124 -8.59 -1.91 8.05
CA MET A 124 -9.35 -1.13 7.07
C MET A 124 -9.97 -2.07 6.04
N VAL A 125 -11.16 -1.73 5.52
CA VAL A 125 -11.85 -2.53 4.50
C VAL A 125 -12.24 -1.70 3.28
N PHE A 126 -11.74 -2.08 2.11
CA PHE A 126 -12.33 -1.62 0.86
C PHE A 126 -13.65 -2.36 0.60
N VAL A 127 -14.78 -1.70 0.82
CA VAL A 127 -16.11 -2.24 0.52
C VAL A 127 -16.56 -1.74 -0.84
N ARG A 128 -16.74 -2.65 -1.81
CA ARG A 128 -17.36 -2.34 -3.10
C ARG A 128 -18.76 -2.94 -3.21
N ASP A 129 -19.66 -2.25 -3.89
CA ASP A 129 -20.98 -2.80 -4.23
C ASP A 129 -20.95 -3.65 -5.51
N ARG A 130 -22.11 -4.14 -5.96
CA ARG A 130 -22.22 -4.92 -7.20
C ARG A 130 -21.83 -4.12 -8.45
N ARG A 131 -21.98 -2.81 -8.47
CA ARG A 131 -21.58 -1.93 -9.60
C ARG A 131 -20.10 -1.56 -9.57
N GLY A 132 -19.43 -1.78 -8.44
CA GLY A 132 -18.04 -1.38 -8.23
C GLY A 132 -17.89 0.00 -7.61
N ASP A 133 -18.98 0.59 -7.09
CA ASP A 133 -18.92 1.79 -6.27
C ASP A 133 -18.35 1.44 -4.90
N PHE A 134 -17.66 2.38 -4.26
CA PHE A 134 -17.06 2.22 -2.93
C PHE A 134 -17.94 2.88 -1.87
N VAL A 135 -17.92 2.33 -0.65
CA VAL A 135 -18.31 3.14 0.51
C VAL A 135 -17.09 3.97 0.95
N ALA A 136 -17.31 5.25 1.24
CA ALA A 136 -16.31 6.12 1.82
C ALA A 136 -16.87 6.80 3.08
N VAL A 137 -16.01 6.99 4.07
CA VAL A 137 -16.33 7.59 5.37
C VAL A 137 -15.46 8.82 5.58
N HIS A 138 -16.04 9.91 6.10
CA HIS A 138 -15.30 11.11 6.48
C HIS A 138 -15.06 11.12 7.99
N SER A 139 -13.81 10.88 8.39
CA SER A 139 -13.44 10.85 9.81
C SER A 139 -13.35 12.25 10.37
N VAL A 140 -14.08 12.53 11.46
CA VAL A 140 -13.98 13.81 12.19
C VAL A 140 -12.57 14.02 12.73
N ARG A 141 -11.97 12.96 13.28
CA ARG A 141 -10.63 13.01 13.90
C ARG A 141 -9.52 13.33 12.89
N ARG A 142 -9.62 12.80 11.67
CA ARG A 142 -8.60 12.99 10.62
C ARG A 142 -8.90 14.20 9.72
N GLY A 143 -10.17 14.61 9.62
CA GLY A 143 -10.60 15.63 8.66
C GLY A 143 -10.43 15.19 7.21
N GLU A 144 -10.48 13.87 6.97
CA GLU A 144 -10.19 13.25 5.68
C GLU A 144 -11.18 12.12 5.39
N TRP A 145 -11.44 11.92 4.09
CA TRP A 145 -12.17 10.77 3.57
C TRP A 145 -11.29 9.51 3.58
N GLY A 146 -11.90 8.34 3.69
CA GLY A 146 -11.21 7.07 3.55
C GLY A 146 -12.15 5.88 3.43
N SER A 147 -11.58 4.70 3.39
CA SER A 147 -12.35 3.46 3.60
C SER A 147 -12.67 3.28 5.08
N PRO A 148 -13.74 2.54 5.41
CA PRO A 148 -14.05 2.20 6.79
C PRO A 148 -12.91 1.46 7.49
N GLY A 149 -12.68 1.78 8.76
CA GLY A 149 -11.65 1.14 9.56
C GLY A 149 -11.13 1.97 10.74
N GLY A 150 -10.60 1.25 11.71
CA GLY A 150 -10.18 1.83 12.98
C GLY A 150 -9.29 0.91 13.80
N TRP A 151 -9.16 1.25 15.08
CA TRP A 151 -8.28 0.53 16.01
C TRP A 151 -8.91 -0.81 16.40
N ARG A 152 -8.05 -1.80 16.57
CA ARG A 152 -8.43 -3.13 17.02
C ARG A 152 -8.54 -3.16 18.55
N GLU A 153 -9.63 -3.73 19.05
CA GLU A 153 -9.81 -4.08 20.45
C GLU A 153 -9.00 -5.32 20.84
N GLU A 154 -8.74 -5.55 22.13
CA GLU A 154 -7.79 -6.61 22.53
C GLU A 154 -8.30 -8.03 22.22
N ASP A 155 -9.61 -8.25 22.32
CA ASP A 155 -10.29 -9.54 22.26
C ASP A 155 -10.84 -9.92 20.88
N GLU A 156 -10.59 -9.11 19.85
CA GLU A 156 -11.03 -9.36 18.47
C GLU A 156 -9.87 -9.67 17.51
N THR A 157 -10.14 -10.49 16.50
CA THR A 157 -9.25 -10.68 15.35
C THR A 157 -9.28 -9.47 14.42
N PRO A 158 -8.27 -9.26 13.54
CA PRO A 158 -8.26 -8.13 12.61
C PRO A 158 -9.46 -8.09 11.65
N VAL A 159 -10.03 -9.24 11.31
CA VAL A 159 -11.21 -9.31 10.44
C VAL A 159 -12.50 -9.01 11.21
N GLU A 160 -12.60 -9.41 12.47
CA GLU A 160 -13.71 -8.99 13.35
C GLU A 160 -13.69 -7.47 13.57
N ASN A 161 -12.51 -6.88 13.79
CA ASN A 161 -12.30 -5.44 13.84
C ASN A 161 -12.81 -4.74 12.57
N ALA A 162 -12.37 -5.22 11.40
CA ALA A 162 -12.80 -4.70 10.11
C ALA A 162 -14.34 -4.76 9.93
N VAL A 163 -14.98 -5.85 10.37
CA VAL A 163 -16.44 -6.02 10.30
C VAL A 163 -17.15 -5.06 11.27
N ARG A 164 -16.65 -4.95 12.51
CA ARG A 164 -17.20 -4.07 13.56
C ARG A 164 -17.11 -2.61 13.13
N GLU A 165 -15.92 -2.12 12.78
CA GLU A 165 -15.69 -0.74 12.35
C GLU A 165 -16.54 -0.40 11.11
N THR A 166 -16.64 -1.32 10.13
CA THR A 166 -17.52 -1.08 8.98
C THR A 166 -18.98 -0.92 9.41
N TYR A 167 -19.46 -1.73 10.35
CA TYR A 167 -20.83 -1.62 10.84
C TYR A 167 -21.05 -0.33 11.64
N GLU A 168 -20.11 0.05 12.50
CA GLU A 168 -20.18 1.26 13.32
C GLU A 168 -20.14 2.53 12.48
N GLU A 169 -19.30 2.59 11.45
CA GLU A 169 -19.12 3.79 10.63
C GLU A 169 -20.14 3.91 9.48
N THR A 170 -20.79 2.81 9.09
CA THR A 170 -21.64 2.80 7.87
C THR A 170 -23.00 2.13 8.03
N GLY A 171 -23.21 1.36 9.10
CA GLY A 171 -24.38 0.48 9.27
C GLY A 171 -24.35 -0.81 8.44
N LEU A 172 -23.36 -1.02 7.56
CA LEU A 172 -23.29 -2.20 6.71
C LEU A 172 -22.88 -3.44 7.52
N ARG A 173 -23.68 -4.51 7.38
CA ARG A 173 -23.36 -5.81 7.97
C ARG A 173 -22.58 -6.66 6.99
N LEU A 174 -21.27 -6.72 7.18
CA LEU A 174 -20.40 -7.61 6.42
C LEU A 174 -20.47 -9.03 6.97
N ARG A 175 -20.40 -10.03 6.07
CA ARG A 175 -20.21 -11.42 6.46
C ARG A 175 -18.72 -11.68 6.56
N HIS A 176 -18.27 -12.13 7.72
CA HIS A 176 -16.85 -12.39 7.98
C HIS A 176 -16.15 -13.26 6.89
N PRO A 177 -16.76 -14.33 6.33
CA PRO A 177 -16.10 -15.12 5.27
C PRO A 177 -15.89 -14.37 3.95
N ASP A 178 -16.63 -13.28 3.73
CA ASP A 178 -16.60 -12.47 2.51
C ASP A 178 -15.62 -11.28 2.64
N VAL A 179 -14.95 -11.13 3.78
CA VAL A 179 -13.93 -10.09 4.06
C VAL A 179 -12.55 -10.71 3.93
N LEU A 180 -11.87 -10.42 2.82
CA LEU A 180 -10.63 -11.08 2.43
C LEU A 180 -9.43 -10.15 2.58
N PRO A 181 -8.28 -10.62 3.13
CA PRO A 181 -7.06 -9.83 3.15
C PRO A 181 -6.65 -9.48 1.71
N CYS A 182 -6.15 -8.26 1.54
CA CYS A 182 -5.61 -7.81 0.25
C CYS A 182 -4.31 -7.01 0.39
N GLY A 183 -3.92 -6.67 1.61
CA GLY A 183 -2.64 -6.03 1.90
C GLY A 183 -2.50 -5.68 3.36
N TYR A 184 -1.43 -4.98 3.68
CA TYR A 184 -1.20 -4.40 4.99
C TYR A 184 -0.31 -3.18 4.88
N GLU A 185 -0.38 -2.35 5.91
CA GLU A 185 0.53 -1.23 6.15
C GLU A 185 1.43 -1.60 7.32
N ARG A 186 2.74 -1.35 7.19
CA ARG A 186 3.70 -1.51 8.29
C ARG A 186 4.31 -0.16 8.65
N PHE A 187 4.10 0.24 9.89
CA PHE A 187 4.62 1.48 10.44
C PHE A 187 5.94 1.23 11.14
N THR A 188 6.95 2.03 10.80
CA THR A 188 8.23 2.10 11.51
C THR A 188 8.28 3.47 12.21
N PRO A 189 7.89 3.55 13.50
CA PRO A 189 7.81 4.81 14.20
C PRO A 189 9.19 5.44 14.41
N ARG A 190 9.30 6.75 14.15
CA ARG A 190 10.53 7.54 14.37
C ARG A 190 10.62 8.12 15.78
N THR A 191 9.52 8.11 16.51
CA THR A 191 9.39 8.56 17.91
C THR A 191 8.82 7.42 18.75
N ASP A 192 9.15 7.40 20.04
CA ASP A 192 8.65 6.36 20.95
C ASP A 192 7.16 6.56 21.31
N ASP A 193 6.67 7.80 21.29
CA ASP A 193 5.28 8.17 21.61
C ASP A 193 4.31 8.07 20.41
N ASN A 194 4.73 7.43 19.32
CA ASN A 194 3.91 7.30 18.11
C ASN A 194 2.66 6.45 18.36
N VAL A 195 1.58 6.74 17.64
CA VAL A 195 0.33 5.95 17.71
C VAL A 195 0.52 4.48 17.32
N PHE A 196 1.52 4.18 16.47
CA PHE A 196 1.92 2.81 16.17
C PHE A 196 3.19 2.43 16.92
N THR A 197 3.14 1.31 17.65
CA THR A 197 4.28 0.81 18.42
C THR A 197 5.07 -0.23 17.65
N ARG A 198 6.31 -0.49 18.08
CA ARG A 198 7.15 -1.54 17.48
C ARG A 198 6.60 -2.95 17.67
N ASP A 199 5.82 -3.16 18.72
CA ASP A 199 5.19 -4.46 19.04
C ASP A 199 4.00 -4.73 18.13
N LYS A 200 3.17 -3.70 17.89
CA LYS A 200 2.00 -3.77 17.01
C LYS A 200 2.08 -2.80 15.82
N PRO A 201 3.02 -2.99 14.89
CA PRO A 201 3.33 -2.01 13.85
C PRO A 201 2.43 -2.13 12.61
N TYR A 202 1.37 -2.95 12.65
CA TYR A 202 0.60 -3.27 11.45
C TYR A 202 -0.83 -2.76 11.47
N LEU A 203 -1.29 -2.30 10.31
CA LEU A 203 -2.70 -2.20 9.94
C LEU A 203 -2.99 -3.24 8.86
N GLN A 204 -3.98 -4.11 9.08
CA GLN A 204 -4.38 -5.12 8.10
C GLN A 204 -5.43 -4.54 7.14
N VAL A 205 -5.21 -4.69 5.84
CA VAL A 205 -6.13 -4.18 4.81
C VAL A 205 -6.91 -5.32 4.18
N PHE A 206 -8.22 -5.18 4.19
CA PHE A 206 -9.18 -6.13 3.62
C PHE A 206 -9.93 -5.53 2.44
N ARG A 207 -10.58 -6.40 1.68
CA ARG A 207 -11.56 -6.05 0.66
C ARG A 207 -12.78 -6.93 0.78
N THR A 208 -13.93 -6.41 0.36
CA THR A 208 -15.14 -7.19 0.18
C THR A 208 -15.96 -6.62 -0.98
N ARG A 209 -16.81 -7.47 -1.58
CA ARG A 209 -17.74 -7.08 -2.63
C ARG A 209 -19.14 -7.51 -2.27
N LEU A 210 -20.05 -6.56 -2.17
CA LEU A 210 -21.46 -6.80 -1.86
C LEU A 210 -22.21 -7.26 -3.12
N GLU A 211 -23.25 -8.07 -2.90
CA GLU A 211 -24.15 -8.53 -3.96
C GLU A 211 -25.17 -7.47 -4.39
N HIS A 212 -25.46 -6.51 -3.51
CA HIS A 212 -26.43 -5.45 -3.73
C HIS A 212 -25.76 -4.19 -4.27
N VAL A 213 -26.55 -3.34 -4.92
CA VAL A 213 -26.12 -2.01 -5.38
C VAL A 213 -26.47 -1.00 -4.30
N ARG A 214 -25.47 -0.25 -3.84
CA ARG A 214 -25.60 0.81 -2.83
C ARG A 214 -26.65 0.50 -1.73
N PRO A 215 -26.50 -0.59 -0.96
CA PRO A 215 -27.39 -0.86 0.16
C PRO A 215 -27.42 0.34 1.12
N GLU A 216 -28.49 0.40 1.93
CA GLU A 216 -28.67 1.47 2.91
C GLU A 216 -27.46 1.57 3.84
N ILE A 217 -27.03 2.80 4.05
CA ILE A 217 -25.94 3.19 4.94
C ILE A 217 -26.44 4.30 5.86
N ASN A 218 -25.80 4.46 7.00
CA ASN A 218 -25.98 5.61 7.88
C ASN A 218 -24.64 6.30 8.10
N ASP A 219 -24.68 7.51 8.68
CA ASP A 219 -23.49 8.31 8.98
C ASP A 219 -22.70 7.79 10.20
N GLY A 220 -22.93 6.55 10.62
CA GLY A 220 -22.20 5.90 11.70
C GLY A 220 -22.43 6.49 13.11
N ASP A 221 -21.46 6.27 13.99
CA ASP A 221 -21.42 6.84 15.35
C ASP A 221 -20.73 8.22 15.41
N ASP A 222 -20.53 8.75 16.63
CA ASP A 222 -19.99 10.09 16.90
C ASP A 222 -18.62 10.39 16.23
N GLY A 223 -17.90 9.37 15.71
CA GLY A 223 -16.61 9.52 15.03
C GLY A 223 -16.69 9.92 13.55
N ILE A 224 -17.86 9.82 12.93
CA ILE A 224 -18.06 10.01 11.49
C ILE A 224 -18.91 11.25 11.19
N HIS A 225 -18.43 12.08 10.27
CA HIS A 225 -19.16 13.26 9.83
C HIS A 225 -20.16 12.93 8.72
N GLU A 226 -19.77 12.04 7.80
CA GLU A 226 -20.54 11.70 6.61
C GLU A 226 -20.08 10.33 6.07
N THR A 227 -21.05 9.52 5.67
CA THR A 227 -20.81 8.25 4.96
C THR A 227 -21.55 8.26 3.63
N ARG A 228 -20.89 7.86 2.55
CA ARG A 228 -21.53 7.81 1.22
C ARG A 228 -21.00 6.72 0.31
N TRP A 229 -21.87 6.32 -0.62
CA TRP A 229 -21.50 5.56 -1.79
C TRP A 229 -20.91 6.49 -2.86
N VAL A 230 -19.72 6.17 -3.32
CA VAL A 230 -18.97 6.93 -4.33
C VAL A 230 -18.59 6.04 -5.51
N THR A 231 -18.62 6.61 -6.70
CA THR A 231 -18.06 5.99 -7.90
C THR A 231 -16.53 5.85 -7.77
N PRO A 232 -15.88 5.02 -8.62
CA PRO A 232 -14.42 4.94 -8.64
C PRO A 232 -13.71 6.29 -8.88
N GLY A 233 -14.32 7.18 -9.68
CA GLY A 233 -13.80 8.53 -9.93
C GLY A 233 -13.88 9.42 -8.70
N GLU A 234 -15.06 9.50 -8.07
CA GLU A 234 -15.25 10.24 -6.82
C GLU A 234 -14.36 9.69 -5.69
N TYR A 235 -14.18 8.38 -5.60
CA TYR A 235 -13.26 7.78 -4.63
C TYR A 235 -11.81 8.23 -4.86
N ALA A 236 -11.38 8.33 -6.12
CA ALA A 236 -10.07 8.84 -6.47
C ALA A 236 -9.91 10.34 -6.20
N GLU A 237 -10.97 11.14 -6.38
CA GLU A 237 -10.95 12.57 -6.01
C GLU A 237 -10.81 12.76 -4.49
N LEU A 238 -11.50 11.94 -3.70
CA LEU A 238 -11.52 12.04 -2.24
C LEU A 238 -10.25 11.48 -1.59
N CYS A 239 -9.76 10.36 -2.09
CA CYS A 239 -8.73 9.57 -1.42
C CYS A 239 -7.40 9.51 -2.19
N GLY A 240 -7.36 9.98 -3.44
CA GLY A 240 -6.23 9.81 -4.35
C GLY A 240 -4.92 10.45 -3.88
N HIS A 241 -5.02 11.43 -2.98
CA HIS A 241 -3.88 12.15 -2.40
C HIS A 241 -3.34 11.49 -1.11
N LEU A 242 -4.05 10.51 -0.55
CA LEU A 242 -3.70 9.89 0.72
C LEU A 242 -2.55 8.91 0.53
N PHE A 243 -1.68 8.80 1.55
CA PHE A 243 -0.45 8.02 1.45
C PHE A 243 -0.71 6.54 1.11
N TRP A 244 -1.84 5.96 1.55
CA TRP A 244 -2.20 4.56 1.33
C TRP A 244 -2.78 4.29 -0.07
N TRP A 245 -3.12 5.33 -0.85
CA TRP A 245 -3.72 5.20 -2.19
C TRP A 245 -2.98 4.26 -3.16
N PRO A 246 -1.64 4.21 -3.18
CA PRO A 246 -0.92 3.24 -4.02
C PRO A 246 -1.31 1.79 -3.78
N LEU A 247 -1.69 1.41 -2.54
CA LEU A 247 -2.18 0.08 -2.24
C LEU A 247 -3.55 -0.17 -2.88
N ALA A 248 -4.44 0.82 -2.88
CA ALA A 248 -5.72 0.74 -3.58
C ALA A 248 -5.53 0.54 -5.10
N LEU A 249 -4.56 1.22 -5.72
CA LEU A 249 -4.23 1.05 -7.15
C LEU A 249 -3.65 -0.34 -7.50
N GLU A 250 -3.00 -1.01 -6.54
CA GLU A 250 -2.54 -2.38 -6.71
C GLU A 250 -3.70 -3.37 -6.56
N VAL A 251 -4.60 -3.17 -5.59
CA VAL A 251 -5.76 -4.02 -5.35
C VAL A 251 -6.85 -3.85 -6.42
N PHE A 252 -7.05 -2.63 -6.91
CA PHE A 252 -8.09 -2.26 -7.88
C PHE A 252 -7.47 -1.54 -9.09
N PRO A 253 -7.04 -2.29 -10.11
CA PRO A 253 -6.42 -1.71 -11.30
C PRO A 253 -7.31 -0.72 -12.07
N ASP A 254 -8.63 -0.78 -11.89
CA ASP A 254 -9.60 0.13 -12.50
C ASP A 254 -9.60 1.54 -11.89
N LEU A 255 -8.90 1.76 -10.77
CA LEU A 255 -8.67 3.09 -10.21
C LEU A 255 -7.50 3.84 -10.88
N ARG A 256 -6.68 3.15 -11.69
CA ARG A 256 -5.48 3.74 -12.30
C ARG A 256 -5.85 4.82 -13.30
N GLY A 257 -5.24 5.99 -13.14
CA GLY A 257 -5.47 7.15 -14.01
C GLY A 257 -6.72 7.97 -13.65
N LEU A 258 -7.45 7.61 -12.59
CA LEU A 258 -8.60 8.39 -12.12
C LEU A 258 -8.23 9.51 -11.14
N ALA A 259 -7.16 9.32 -10.35
CA ALA A 259 -6.64 10.37 -9.48
C ALA A 259 -5.80 11.37 -10.30
N SER A 260 -6.00 12.66 -10.06
CA SER A 260 -5.08 13.69 -10.55
C SER A 260 -3.67 13.43 -10.00
N PRO A 261 -2.61 13.62 -10.80
CA PRO A 261 -1.26 13.61 -10.26
C PRO A 261 -1.15 14.70 -9.19
N VAL A 262 -0.74 14.30 -7.98
CA VAL A 262 -0.35 15.22 -6.90
C VAL A 262 1.04 15.77 -7.18
#